data_AF-A0A238WZJ7-F1
#
_entry.id   AF-A0A238WZJ7-F1
#
_cell.length_a   1.000
_cell.length_b   1.000
_cell.length_c   1.000
_cell.angle_alpha   90.00
_cell.angle_beta   90.00
_cell.angle_gamma   90.00
#
_symmetry.space_group_name_H-M   'P 1'
#
loop_
_entity.id
_entity.type
_entity.pdbx_description
1 polymer ?
#
loop_
_entity_poly.entity_id
_entity_poly.type
_entity_poly.pdbx_seq_one_letter_code
_entity_poly.pdbx_strand_id
1 'polypeptide(L)'
;MPRETALWAIPAVSAGLLALFALIPRIDPLRGNIEAFRAEYDWFIVIFTAFLAAIHVGILAFNLGYEFDMISLILIGIAGLFYYCGVLLSKAKQNWFVGIRTPWTLTSEVVWDRTHALGAKLFKLTAVLAAIGAFANEYAIYLLVIPLLATVVITIAYSYYVYQQLESEGTNSGSA
;
A
#
# COMPACT_ATOMS: atom_id res chain seq x y z
N MET A 1 -28.99 -14.38 2.41
CA MET A 1 -28.94 -13.02 2.99
C MET A 1 -29.96 -12.16 2.24
N PRO A 2 -30.77 -11.34 2.92
CA PRO A 2 -31.68 -10.40 2.26
C PRO A 2 -30.89 -9.42 1.36
N ARG A 3 -31.44 -9.02 0.21
CA ARG A 3 -30.74 -8.12 -0.75
C ARG A 3 -30.35 -6.80 -0.09
N GLU A 4 -31.17 -6.26 0.82
CA GLU A 4 -30.82 -5.06 1.58
C GLU A 4 -29.56 -5.22 2.44
N THR A 5 -29.28 -6.39 3.00
CA THR A 5 -28.09 -6.58 3.85
C THR A 5 -26.78 -6.61 3.05
N ALA A 6 -26.82 -7.10 1.82
CA ALA A 6 -25.66 -7.11 0.92
C ALA A 6 -25.30 -5.69 0.45
N LEU A 7 -26.29 -4.81 0.30
CA LEU A 7 -26.08 -3.42 -0.10
C LEU A 7 -25.22 -2.66 0.91
N TRP A 8 -25.45 -2.87 2.20
CA TRP A 8 -24.77 -2.16 3.28
C TRP A 8 -23.37 -2.71 3.60
N ALA A 9 -22.99 -3.86 3.03
CA ALA A 9 -21.72 -4.50 3.35
C ALA A 9 -20.51 -3.60 3.05
N ILE A 10 -20.43 -3.01 1.86
CA ILE A 10 -19.29 -2.15 1.48
C ILE A 10 -19.28 -0.85 2.28
N PRO A 11 -20.38 -0.08 2.41
CA PRO A 11 -20.40 1.10 3.27
C PRO A 11 -20.02 0.81 4.72
N ALA A 12 -20.49 -0.31 5.29
CA ALA A 12 -20.16 -0.71 6.66
C ALA A 12 -18.66 -1.05 6.81
N VAL A 13 -18.09 -1.80 5.87
CA VAL A 13 -16.65 -2.11 5.84
C VAL A 13 -15.83 -0.83 5.67
N SER A 14 -16.22 0.06 4.75
CA SER A 14 -15.56 1.35 4.54
C SER A 14 -15.57 2.20 5.81
N ALA A 15 -16.72 2.30 6.49
CA ALA A 15 -16.83 3.03 7.75
C ALA A 15 -15.95 2.42 8.85
N GLY A 16 -15.92 1.09 8.97
CA GLY A 16 -15.04 0.38 9.90
C GLY A 16 -13.56 0.63 9.62
N LEU A 17 -13.14 0.59 8.35
CA LEU A 17 -11.77 0.86 7.94
C LEU A 17 -11.38 2.34 8.15
N LEU A 18 -12.29 3.28 7.89
CA LEU A 18 -12.10 4.69 8.20
C LEU A 18 -11.90 4.93 9.69
N ALA A 19 -12.74 4.30 10.53
CA ALA A 19 -12.60 4.37 11.98
C ALA A 19 -11.25 3.78 12.43
N LEU A 20 -10.83 2.65 11.85
CA LEU A 20 -9.53 2.04 12.10
C LEU A 20 -8.38 2.98 11.72
N PHE A 21 -8.40 3.57 10.52
CA PHE A 21 -7.37 4.50 10.08
C PHE A 21 -7.35 5.79 10.93
N ALA A 22 -8.52 6.30 11.33
CA ALA A 22 -8.58 7.41 12.29
C ALA A 22 -8.01 7.04 13.67
N LEU A 23 -8.02 5.75 14.05
CA LEU A 23 -7.48 5.27 15.31
C LEU A 23 -5.96 5.06 15.25
N ILE A 24 -5.39 4.61 14.12
CA ILE A 24 -3.96 4.26 13.97
C ILE A 24 -3.02 5.36 14.50
N PRO A 25 -3.10 6.64 14.07
CA PRO A 25 -2.21 7.69 14.58
C PRO A 25 -2.32 7.92 16.08
N ARG A 26 -3.46 7.55 16.69
CA ARG A 26 -3.72 7.68 18.13
C ARG A 26 -3.22 6.50 18.95
N ILE A 27 -2.92 5.35 18.34
CA ILE A 27 -2.45 4.15 19.06
C ILE A 27 -0.98 3.84 18.76
N ASP A 28 -0.39 4.41 17.71
CA ASP A 28 1.04 4.22 17.40
C ASP A 28 1.92 4.64 18.60
N PRO A 29 2.90 3.83 19.05
CA PRO A 29 3.87 4.23 20.07
C PRO A 29 4.77 5.40 19.63
N LEU A 30 5.06 5.50 18.33
CA LEU A 30 5.87 6.51 17.64
C LEU A 30 4.98 7.56 16.93
N ARG A 31 3.97 8.10 17.63
CA ARG A 31 3.00 9.06 17.04
C ARG A 31 3.64 10.24 16.34
N GLY A 32 4.73 10.78 16.91
CA GLY A 32 5.46 11.92 16.33
C GLY A 32 5.99 11.65 14.91
N ASN A 33 6.31 10.39 14.59
CA ASN A 33 6.77 10.02 13.26
C ASN A 33 5.61 9.94 12.26
N ILE A 34 4.42 9.49 12.67
CA ILE A 34 3.21 9.56 11.83
C ILE A 34 2.81 11.01 11.57
N GLU A 35 2.94 11.89 12.56
CA GLU A 35 2.65 13.32 12.40
C GLU A 35 3.54 13.98 11.33
N ALA A 36 4.80 13.54 11.19
CA ALA A 36 5.74 14.05 10.21
C ALA A 36 5.34 13.79 8.75
N PHE A 37 4.55 12.75 8.46
CA PHE A 37 4.02 12.45 7.12
C PHE A 37 2.49 12.40 7.10
N ARG A 38 1.85 13.15 8.02
CA ARG A 38 0.41 13.06 8.24
C ARG A 38 -0.40 13.43 6.99
N ALA A 39 0.10 14.39 6.22
CA ALA A 39 -0.55 14.82 4.98
C ALA A 39 -0.65 13.65 3.98
N GLU A 40 0.43 12.91 3.75
CA GLU A 40 0.44 11.74 2.87
C GLU A 40 -0.40 10.60 3.44
N TYR A 41 -0.40 10.42 4.76
CA TYR A 41 -1.24 9.44 5.43
C TYR A 41 -2.74 9.74 5.22
N ASP A 42 -3.17 10.99 5.43
CA ASP A 42 -4.57 11.39 5.28
C ASP A 42 -5.00 11.31 3.81
N TRP A 43 -4.15 11.69 2.86
CA TRP A 43 -4.42 11.51 1.43
C TRP A 43 -4.53 10.04 1.03
N PHE A 44 -3.73 9.14 1.63
CA PHE A 44 -3.89 7.70 1.42
C PHE A 44 -5.28 7.25 1.85
N ILE A 45 -5.77 7.71 3.01
CA ILE A 45 -7.13 7.39 3.48
C ILE A 45 -8.19 7.88 2.50
N VAL A 46 -8.05 9.12 2.00
CA VAL A 46 -8.98 9.70 1.01
C VAL A 46 -9.01 8.86 -0.26
N ILE A 47 -7.85 8.51 -0.82
CA ILE A 47 -7.73 7.71 -2.05
C ILE A 47 -8.29 6.30 -1.84
N PHE A 48 -7.96 5.66 -0.72
CA PHE A 48 -8.47 4.34 -0.38
C PHE A 48 -10.00 4.35 -0.22
N THR A 49 -10.55 5.37 0.43
CA THR A 49 -12.00 5.52 0.60
C THR A 49 -12.69 5.80 -0.74
N ALA A 50 -12.10 6.64 -1.58
CA ALA A 50 -12.58 6.89 -2.93
C ALA A 50 -12.58 5.62 -3.80
N PHE A 51 -11.56 4.77 -3.66
CA PHE A 51 -11.49 3.46 -4.32
C PHE A 51 -12.63 2.53 -3.87
N LEU A 52 -12.88 2.41 -2.56
CA LEU A 52 -13.99 1.62 -2.04
C LEU A 52 -15.35 2.18 -2.50
N ALA A 53 -15.51 3.49 -2.52
CA ALA A 53 -16.71 4.15 -3.01
C ALA A 53 -16.91 3.89 -4.52
N ALA A 54 -15.85 3.94 -5.33
CA ALA A 54 -15.90 3.63 -6.75
C ALA A 54 -16.31 2.18 -7.01
N ILE A 55 -15.78 1.22 -6.25
CA ILE A 55 -16.22 -0.17 -6.31
C ILE A 55 -17.70 -0.29 -5.94
N HIS A 56 -18.14 0.37 -4.87
CA HIS A 56 -19.54 0.32 -4.45
C HIS A 56 -20.47 0.85 -5.54
N VAL A 57 -20.17 2.04 -6.08
CA VAL A 57 -20.94 2.64 -7.19
C VAL A 57 -20.91 1.75 -8.42
N GLY A 58 -19.77 1.17 -8.75
CA GLY A 58 -19.65 0.21 -9.86
C GLY A 58 -20.57 -0.99 -9.67
N ILE A 59 -20.62 -1.58 -8.47
CA ILE A 59 -21.51 -2.70 -8.17
C ILE A 59 -22.96 -2.29 -8.33
N LEU A 60 -23.35 -1.10 -7.85
CA LEU A 60 -24.72 -0.59 -8.03
C LEU A 60 -25.06 -0.43 -9.51
N ALA A 61 -24.17 0.20 -10.29
CA ALA A 61 -24.36 0.38 -11.73
C ALA A 61 -24.51 -0.97 -12.44
N PHE A 62 -23.66 -1.94 -12.13
CA PHE A 62 -23.74 -3.29 -12.70
C PHE A 62 -25.08 -3.97 -12.36
N ASN A 63 -25.56 -3.84 -11.11
CA ASN A 63 -26.85 -4.39 -10.70
C ASN A 63 -28.06 -3.66 -11.32
N LEU A 64 -27.90 -2.39 -11.72
CA LEU A 64 -28.89 -1.62 -12.45
C LEU A 64 -28.92 -1.95 -13.96
N GLY A 65 -28.05 -2.84 -14.43
CA GLY A 65 -27.99 -3.27 -15.83
C GLY A 65 -27.07 -2.43 -16.72
N TYR A 66 -26.22 -1.57 -16.14
CA TYR A 66 -25.17 -0.91 -16.92
C TYR A 66 -24.07 -1.91 -17.28
N GLU A 67 -23.79 -2.03 -18.57
CA GLU A 67 -22.70 -2.86 -19.08
C GLU A 67 -21.40 -2.05 -19.15
N PHE A 68 -20.42 -2.45 -18.35
CA PHE A 68 -19.05 -1.94 -18.39
C PHE A 68 -18.09 -2.98 -17.83
N ASP A 69 -16.80 -2.82 -18.12
CA ASP A 69 -15.77 -3.72 -17.61
C ASP A 69 -15.44 -3.41 -16.13
N MET A 70 -16.07 -4.17 -15.24
CA MET A 70 -15.81 -4.13 -13.80
C MET A 70 -14.35 -4.48 -13.45
N ILE A 71 -13.72 -5.39 -14.20
CA ILE A 71 -12.34 -5.82 -13.94
C ILE A 71 -11.39 -4.65 -14.22
N SER A 72 -11.59 -3.95 -15.35
CA SER A 72 -10.85 -2.73 -15.67
C SER A 72 -11.01 -1.66 -14.59
N LEU A 73 -12.24 -1.41 -14.11
CA LEU A 73 -12.48 -0.43 -13.03
C LEU A 73 -11.67 -0.78 -11.77
N ILE A 74 -11.68 -2.05 -11.35
CA ILE A 74 -10.96 -2.52 -10.17
C ILE A 74 -9.44 -2.38 -10.38
N LEU A 75 -8.91 -2.77 -11.54
CA LEU A 75 -7.47 -2.71 -11.83
C LEU A 75 -6.94 -1.30 -11.89
N ILE A 76 -7.66 -0.37 -12.52
CA ILE A 76 -7.32 1.06 -12.53
C ILE A 76 -7.34 1.62 -11.11
N GLY A 77 -8.33 1.24 -10.30
CA GLY A 77 -8.41 1.63 -8.89
C GLY A 77 -7.23 1.11 -8.06
N ILE A 78 -6.87 -0.17 -8.21
CA ILE A 78 -5.71 -0.79 -7.55
C ILE A 78 -4.41 -0.13 -8.01
N ALA A 79 -4.25 0.15 -9.30
CA ALA A 79 -3.10 0.85 -9.83
C ALA A 79 -2.94 2.24 -9.19
N GLY A 80 -4.02 3.02 -9.10
CA GLY A 80 -4.02 4.31 -8.42
C GLY A 80 -3.60 4.18 -6.94
N LEU A 81 -4.16 3.18 -6.24
CA LEU A 81 -3.82 2.92 -4.84
C LEU A 81 -2.34 2.54 -4.66
N PHE A 82 -1.81 1.64 -5.48
CA PHE A 82 -0.40 1.22 -5.42
C PHE A 82 0.57 2.33 -5.80
N TYR A 83 0.20 3.17 -6.77
CA TYR A 83 1.01 4.34 -7.10
C TYR A 83 1.12 5.25 -5.89
N TYR A 84 -0.02 5.49 -5.21
CA TYR A 84 -0.04 6.32 -4.02
C TYR A 84 0.67 5.65 -2.83
N CYS A 85 0.58 4.33 -2.65
CA CYS A 85 1.43 3.60 -1.70
C CYS A 85 2.90 3.89 -1.95
N GLY A 86 3.34 3.94 -3.21
CA GLY A 86 4.71 4.33 -3.55
C GLY A 86 5.05 5.78 -3.18
N VAL A 87 4.10 6.72 -3.29
CA VAL A 87 4.27 8.10 -2.79
C VAL A 87 4.37 8.11 -1.26
N LEU A 88 3.45 7.44 -0.57
CA LEU A 88 3.42 7.32 0.88
C LEU A 88 4.73 6.73 1.43
N LEU A 89 5.22 5.62 0.86
CA LEU A 89 6.49 5.00 1.26
C LEU A 89 7.66 5.96 1.14
N SER A 90 7.69 6.82 0.11
CA SER A 90 8.79 7.78 -0.07
C SER A 90 8.86 8.88 1.00
N LYS A 91 7.79 9.06 1.78
CA LYS A 91 7.67 10.06 2.84
C LYS A 91 7.54 9.45 4.23
N ALA A 92 7.14 8.19 4.32
CA ALA A 92 6.90 7.48 5.56
C ALA A 92 8.15 7.46 6.43
N LYS A 93 8.00 7.92 7.67
CA LYS A 93 9.01 7.80 8.73
C LYS A 93 8.82 6.51 9.50
N GLN A 94 9.86 6.04 10.19
CA GLN A 94 9.82 4.81 10.97
C GLN A 94 8.65 4.81 11.95
N ASN A 95 7.76 3.83 11.82
CA ASN A 95 6.53 3.75 12.61
C ASN A 95 6.07 2.29 12.70
N TRP A 96 5.07 2.03 13.54
CA TRP A 96 4.64 0.66 13.82
C TRP A 96 3.53 0.16 12.91
N PHE A 97 2.92 0.98 12.05
CA PHE A 97 1.70 0.61 11.31
C PHE A 97 1.82 0.68 9.78
N VAL A 98 2.47 1.71 9.25
CA VAL A 98 2.56 2.07 7.84
C VAL A 98 3.96 1.79 7.30
N GLY A 99 4.03 1.03 6.20
CA GLY A 99 5.29 0.76 5.49
C GLY A 99 5.77 -0.68 5.57
N ILE A 100 7.01 -0.89 5.12
CA ILE A 100 7.69 -2.20 5.08
C ILE A 100 8.36 -2.43 6.44
N ARG A 101 7.70 -3.20 7.30
CA ARG A 101 8.07 -3.39 8.71
C ARG A 101 8.69 -4.76 8.96
N THR A 102 9.97 -4.87 8.70
CA THR A 102 10.81 -6.00 9.14
C THR A 102 11.51 -5.66 10.46
N PRO A 103 11.97 -6.67 11.24
CA PRO A 103 12.64 -6.42 12.53
C PRO A 103 13.77 -5.39 12.45
N TRP A 104 14.56 -5.41 11.37
CA TRP A 104 15.67 -4.48 11.15
C TRP A 104 15.25 -3.09 10.64
N THR A 105 14.16 -2.95 9.88
CA THR A 105 13.63 -1.62 9.54
C THR A 105 13.05 -0.91 10.76
N LEU A 106 12.56 -1.66 11.76
CA LEU A 106 12.02 -1.10 13.00
C LEU A 106 13.09 -0.72 14.02
N THR A 107 14.35 -1.12 13.82
CA THR A 107 15.46 -0.79 14.72
C THR A 107 16.47 0.19 14.11
N SER A 108 16.43 0.43 12.80
CA SER A 108 17.37 1.34 12.12
C SER A 108 16.66 2.25 11.10
N GLU A 109 16.74 3.56 11.32
CA GLU A 109 16.24 4.58 10.39
C GLU A 109 16.92 4.51 9.02
N VAL A 110 18.22 4.18 8.97
CA VAL A 110 18.96 4.06 7.70
C VAL A 110 18.42 2.88 6.88
N VAL A 111 18.15 1.75 7.52
CA VAL A 111 17.56 0.58 6.84
C VAL A 111 16.14 0.88 6.40
N TRP A 112 15.37 1.58 7.24
CA TRP A 112 14.03 2.06 6.91
C TRP A 112 14.03 2.91 5.64
N ASP A 113 14.80 4.00 5.63
CA ASP A 113 14.81 4.98 4.54
C ASP A 113 15.26 4.34 3.21
N ARG A 114 16.33 3.53 3.23
CA ARG A 114 16.81 2.83 2.02
C ARG A 114 15.77 1.84 1.49
N THR A 115 15.16 1.04 2.37
CA THR A 115 14.15 0.05 2.00
C THR A 115 12.90 0.72 1.41
N HIS A 116 12.44 1.80 2.04
CA HIS A 116 11.26 2.54 1.62
C HIS A 116 11.49 3.31 0.32
N ALA A 117 12.70 3.83 0.08
CA ALA A 117 13.06 4.44 -1.20
C ALA A 117 13.01 3.44 -2.37
N LEU A 118 13.47 2.19 -2.16
CA LEU A 118 13.33 1.13 -3.15
C LEU A 118 11.86 0.70 -3.30
N GLY A 119 11.18 0.46 -2.18
CA GLY A 119 9.77 0.08 -2.16
C GLY A 119 8.89 1.09 -2.89
N ALA A 120 9.13 2.39 -2.71
CA ALA A 120 8.44 3.46 -3.41
C ALA A 120 8.52 3.34 -4.93
N LYS A 121 9.69 2.98 -5.47
CA LYS A 121 9.88 2.78 -6.92
C LYS A 121 9.18 1.52 -7.40
N LEU A 122 9.31 0.42 -6.65
CA LEU A 122 8.71 -0.87 -7.01
C LEU A 122 7.18 -0.83 -6.98
N PHE A 123 6.57 -0.22 -5.97
CA PHE A 123 5.11 -0.03 -5.91
C PHE A 123 4.58 0.82 -7.08
N LYS A 124 5.29 1.89 -7.46
CA LYS A 124 4.94 2.68 -8.66
C LYS A 124 5.07 1.86 -9.94
N LEU A 125 6.08 1.01 -10.05
CA LEU A 125 6.23 0.10 -11.19
C LEU A 125 5.09 -0.93 -11.25
N THR A 126 4.76 -1.57 -10.11
CA THR A 126 3.60 -2.47 -10.01
C THR A 126 2.31 -1.78 -10.39
N ALA A 127 2.11 -0.52 -9.98
CA ALA A 127 0.95 0.27 -10.36
C ALA A 127 0.85 0.48 -11.88
N VAL A 128 1.95 0.83 -12.54
CA VAL A 128 1.99 0.99 -14.01
C VAL A 128 1.66 -0.34 -14.70
N LEU A 129 2.23 -1.45 -14.23
CA LEU A 129 1.96 -2.78 -14.80
C LEU A 129 0.51 -3.21 -14.57
N ALA A 130 -0.07 -2.94 -13.41
CA ALA A 130 -1.48 -3.18 -13.13
C ALA A 130 -2.40 -2.33 -14.02
N ALA A 131 -2.04 -1.07 -14.28
CA ALA A 131 -2.79 -0.20 -15.18
C ALA A 131 -2.74 -0.71 -16.64
N ILE A 132 -1.60 -1.20 -17.10
CA ILE A 132 -1.48 -1.88 -18.40
C ILE A 132 -2.35 -3.16 -18.40
N GLY A 133 -2.36 -3.88 -17.27
CA GLY A 133 -3.18 -5.07 -17.07
C GLY A 133 -4.67 -4.82 -17.29
N ALA A 134 -5.19 -3.62 -17.01
CA ALA A 134 -6.58 -3.27 -17.29
C ALA A 134 -6.96 -3.42 -18.78
N PHE A 135 -5.99 -3.30 -19.70
CA PHE A 135 -6.22 -3.44 -21.14
C PHE A 135 -5.79 -4.80 -21.69
N ALA A 136 -5.24 -5.68 -20.85
CA ALA A 136 -4.59 -6.92 -21.27
C ALA A 136 -5.46 -8.18 -21.13
N ASN A 137 -6.76 -8.01 -20.83
CA ASN A 137 -7.78 -9.06 -20.76
C ASN A 137 -7.32 -10.29 -19.94
N GLU A 138 -6.96 -11.41 -20.58
CA GLU A 138 -6.51 -12.64 -19.90
C GLU A 138 -5.20 -12.49 -19.10
N TYR A 139 -4.36 -11.52 -19.46
CA TYR A 139 -3.09 -11.27 -18.77
C TYR A 139 -3.21 -10.33 -17.56
N ALA A 140 -4.39 -9.75 -17.34
CA ALA A 140 -4.63 -8.73 -16.35
C ALA A 140 -4.20 -9.14 -14.92
N ILE A 141 -4.56 -10.37 -14.52
CA ILE A 141 -4.22 -10.90 -13.20
C ILE A 141 -2.72 -11.13 -13.03
N TYR A 142 -2.03 -11.58 -14.08
CA TYR A 142 -0.58 -11.83 -14.04
C TYR A 142 0.20 -10.52 -13.93
N LEU A 143 -0.23 -9.49 -14.67
CA LEU A 143 0.36 -8.15 -14.65
C LEU A 143 0.15 -7.41 -13.32
N LEU A 144 -0.83 -7.82 -12.51
CA LEU A 144 -0.99 -7.34 -11.15
C LEU A 144 -0.18 -8.17 -10.14
N VAL A 145 -0.39 -9.49 -10.14
CA VAL A 145 0.06 -10.38 -9.06
C VAL A 145 1.57 -10.61 -9.11
N ILE A 146 2.14 -10.87 -10.29
CA ILE A 146 3.57 -11.18 -10.41
C ILE A 146 4.43 -9.99 -9.95
N PRO A 147 4.21 -8.75 -10.42
CA PRO A 147 5.03 -7.62 -9.99
C PRO A 147 4.79 -7.24 -8.52
N LEU A 148 3.59 -7.47 -7.99
CA LEU A 148 3.31 -7.26 -6.57
C LEU A 148 4.10 -8.23 -5.69
N LEU A 149 4.06 -9.53 -6.01
CA LEU A 149 4.84 -10.55 -5.29
C LEU A 149 6.34 -10.27 -5.39
N ALA A 150 6.82 -9.93 -6.58
CA ALA A 150 8.21 -9.52 -6.78
C ALA A 150 8.57 -8.31 -5.90
N THR A 151 7.72 -7.29 -5.83
CA THR A 151 7.92 -6.11 -4.98
C THR A 151 8.04 -6.49 -3.51
N VAL A 152 7.15 -7.36 -3.01
CA VAL A 152 7.20 -7.83 -1.61
C VAL A 152 8.50 -8.59 -1.35
N VAL A 153 8.85 -9.56 -2.19
CA VAL A 153 10.06 -10.37 -2.01
C VAL A 153 11.33 -9.51 -2.09
N ILE A 154 11.43 -8.63 -3.09
CA ILE A 154 12.58 -7.75 -3.29
C ILE A 154 12.75 -6.80 -2.11
N THR A 155 11.68 -6.18 -1.62
CA THR A 155 11.79 -5.23 -0.50
C THR A 155 12.21 -5.91 0.80
N ILE A 156 11.67 -7.09 1.10
CA ILE A 156 12.09 -7.88 2.27
C ILE A 156 13.55 -8.30 2.13
N ALA A 157 13.95 -8.89 1.00
CA ALA A 157 15.33 -9.31 0.77
C ALA A 157 16.32 -8.14 0.83
N TYR A 158 15.98 -7.02 0.19
CA TYR A 158 16.80 -5.82 0.19
C TYR A 158 16.96 -5.23 1.59
N SER A 159 15.88 -5.21 2.38
CA SER A 159 15.94 -4.70 3.73
C SER A 159 16.91 -5.50 4.62
N TYR A 160 16.96 -6.83 4.46
CA TYR A 160 17.91 -7.69 5.15
C TYR A 160 19.36 -7.49 4.67
N TYR A 161 19.54 -7.32 3.35
CA TYR A 161 20.85 -7.00 2.77
C TYR A 161 21.43 -5.70 3.34
N VAL A 162 20.62 -4.63 3.39
CA VAL A 162 21.06 -3.33 3.95
C VAL A 162 21.38 -3.47 5.44
N TYR A 163 20.61 -4.24 6.19
CA TYR A 163 20.90 -4.52 7.60
C TYR A 163 22.26 -5.20 7.79
N GLN A 164 22.54 -6.28 7.04
CA GLN A 164 23.82 -6.98 7.12
C GLN A 164 25.01 -6.09 6.73
N GLN A 165 24.84 -5.26 5.70
CA GLN A 165 25.88 -4.34 5.26
C GLN A 165 26.29 -3.39 6.41
N LEU A 166 25.32 -2.79 7.10
CA LEU A 166 25.60 -1.86 8.20
C LEU A 166 26.26 -2.55 9.41
N GLU A 167 25.87 -3.79 9.72
CA GLU A 167 26.48 -4.56 10.81
C GLU A 167 27.94 -4.94 10.51
N SER A 168 28.26 -5.25 9.24
CA SER A 168 29.64 -5.50 8.80
C SER A 168 30.53 -4.26 8.85
N GLU A 169 30.00 -3.08 8.48
CA GLU A 169 30.71 -1.80 8.52
C GLU A 169 30.95 -1.33 9.98
N GLY A 170 29.99 -1.56 10.88
CA GLY A 170 30.15 -1.29 12.32
C GLY A 170 31.20 -2.16 12.99
N THR A 171 31.32 -3.42 12.57
CA THR A 171 32.34 -4.35 13.12
C THR A 171 33.76 -3.94 12.71
N ASN A 172 33.96 -3.52 11.45
CA ASN A 172 35.29 -3.12 10.95
C ASN A 172 35.79 -1.78 11.50
N SER A 173 34.89 -0.89 11.94
CA SER A 173 35.25 0.42 12.51
C SER A 173 35.57 0.38 14.01
N GLY A 174 35.13 -0.67 14.72
CA GLY A 174 35.47 -0.89 16.14
C GLY A 174 36.76 -1.70 16.37
N SER A 175 37.37 -2.24 15.31
CA SER A 175 38.60 -3.05 15.36
C SER A 175 39.87 -2.31 14.92
N ALA A 176 39.79 -1.00 14.66
CA ALA A 176 40.90 -0.13 14.26
C ALA A 176 41.17 0.91 15.35
#